data_AF-A0A6B9UF69-F1
#
_entry.id   AF-A0A6B9UF69-F1
#
_cell.length_a   1.000
_cell.length_b   1.000
_cell.length_c   1.000
_cell.angle_alpha   90.00
_cell.angle_beta   90.00
_cell.angle_gamma   90.00
#
_symmetry.space_group_name_H-M   'P 1'
#
loop_
_entity.id
_entity.type
_entity.pdbx_description
1 polymer ?
#
loop_
_entity_poly.entity_id
_entity_poly.type
_entity_poly.pdbx_seq_one_letter_code
_entity_poly.pdbx_strand_id
1 'polypeptide(L)'
;YQLASIGQVRITCPGGTTLANRGAEQADNGPTAEVYSEANAGKNVALNTLLVGGTYVRADANDNLTVSQLPTKAVTVLFLCNRQPGPGVGCWIAVQVAAQPPLGP
;
A
#
# COMPACT_ATOMS: atom_id res chain seq x y z
N TYR A 1 -8.31 4.56 -4.28
CA TYR A 1 -7.67 5.89 -4.17
C TYR A 1 -6.69 6.07 -5.32
N GLN A 2 -6.53 7.29 -5.83
CA GLN A 2 -5.54 7.60 -6.88
C GLN A 2 -4.62 8.73 -6.40
N LEU A 3 -3.32 8.50 -6.47
CA LEU A 3 -2.28 9.50 -6.26
C LEU A 3 -1.73 9.91 -7.63
N ALA A 4 -2.11 11.10 -8.08
CA ALA A 4 -1.59 11.70 -9.31
C ALA A 4 -0.31 12.53 -9.09
N SER A 5 0.06 12.76 -7.83
CA SER A 5 1.24 13.51 -7.42
C SER A 5 1.89 12.87 -6.20
N ILE A 6 3.11 13.31 -5.89
CA ILE A 6 3.77 13.08 -4.59
C ILE A 6 2.81 13.52 -3.47
N GLY A 7 2.74 12.73 -2.40
CA GLY A 7 1.82 13.00 -1.31
C GLY A 7 1.61 11.80 -0.39
N GLN A 8 0.58 11.88 0.43
CA GLN A 8 0.23 10.85 1.41
C GLN A 8 -1.22 10.43 1.22
N VAL A 9 -1.47 9.12 1.31
CA VAL A 9 -2.81 8.54 1.43
C VAL A 9 -2.94 7.94 2.81
N ARG A 10 -3.98 8.38 3.51
CA ARG A 10 -4.41 7.75 4.76
C ARG A 10 -5.30 6.57 4.42
N ILE A 11 -4.98 5.42 4.99
CA ILE A 11 -5.69 4.15 4.81
C ILE A 11 -6.36 3.82 6.14
N THR A 12 -7.68 3.66 6.11
CA THR A 12 -8.48 3.35 7.30
C THR A 12 -9.26 2.08 7.04
N CYS A 13 -9.07 1.07 7.89
CA CYS A 13 -9.88 -0.14 7.85
C CYS A 13 -11.26 0.11 8.49
N PRO A 14 -12.36 -0.43 7.93
CA PRO A 14 -13.67 -0.35 8.53
C PRO A 14 -13.71 -0.96 9.94
N GLY A 15 -14.60 -0.44 10.80
CA GLY A 15 -14.70 -0.85 12.21
C GLY A 15 -14.77 -2.36 12.41
N GLY A 16 -13.93 -2.88 13.31
CA GLY A 16 -13.81 -4.31 13.62
C GLY A 16 -12.94 -5.10 12.63
N THR A 17 -12.26 -4.43 11.69
CA THR A 17 -11.22 -5.03 10.85
C THR A 17 -9.89 -4.33 11.06
N THR A 18 -8.80 -5.07 10.91
CA THR A 18 -7.44 -4.56 10.98
C THR A 18 -6.72 -4.87 9.68
N LEU A 19 -5.65 -4.14 9.38
CA LEU A 19 -4.86 -4.46 8.20
C LEU A 19 -4.19 -5.84 8.37
N ALA A 20 -4.45 -6.71 7.39
CA ALA A 20 -4.09 -8.13 7.39
C ALA A 20 -3.04 -8.50 6.34
N ASN A 21 -2.37 -7.51 5.73
CA ASN A 21 -1.17 -7.74 4.92
C ASN A 21 -0.20 -8.62 5.73
N ARG A 22 0.34 -9.73 5.18
CA ARG A 22 1.40 -10.43 5.95
C ARG A 22 2.57 -9.45 6.09
N GLY A 23 3.24 -9.49 7.24
CA GLY A 23 4.22 -8.47 7.61
C GLY A 23 3.62 -7.18 8.18
N ALA A 24 2.30 -7.08 8.32
CA ALA A 24 1.60 -6.03 9.07
C ALA A 24 2.17 -5.83 10.48
N GLU A 25 2.51 -6.91 11.19
CA GLU A 25 3.14 -6.83 12.52
C GLU A 25 4.54 -6.21 12.47
N GLN A 26 5.15 -6.13 11.28
CA GLN A 26 6.41 -5.43 11.00
C GLN A 26 6.18 -4.20 10.09
N ALA A 27 4.98 -3.63 10.07
CA ALA A 27 4.61 -2.44 9.27
C ALA A 27 5.45 -1.18 9.57
N ASP A 28 6.26 -1.20 10.63
CA ASP A 28 7.24 -0.17 10.95
C ASP A 28 8.50 -0.24 10.07
N ASN A 29 8.56 -1.18 9.13
CA ASN A 29 9.67 -1.35 8.20
C ASN A 29 9.67 -0.35 7.03
N GLY A 30 8.75 0.63 7.00
CA GLY A 30 8.77 1.74 6.05
C GLY A 30 8.76 1.28 4.58
N PRO A 31 9.82 1.52 3.79
CA PRO A 31 9.88 1.14 2.38
C PRO A 31 9.89 -0.38 2.12
N THR A 32 10.21 -1.21 3.13
CA THR A 32 10.22 -2.68 2.98
C THR A 32 8.96 -3.34 3.53
N ALA A 33 7.94 -2.56 3.89
CA ALA A 33 6.63 -3.09 4.27
C ALA A 33 6.07 -4.02 3.19
N GLU A 34 5.50 -5.13 3.61
CA GLU A 34 4.89 -6.11 2.72
C GLU A 34 3.47 -5.67 2.32
N VAL A 35 3.23 -5.64 1.00
CA VAL A 35 1.96 -5.23 0.38
C VAL A 35 1.53 -6.26 -0.67
N TYR A 36 0.27 -6.22 -1.07
CA TYR A 36 -0.22 -7.08 -2.15
C TYR A 36 -0.03 -6.38 -3.50
N SER A 37 0.48 -7.11 -4.48
CA SER A 37 0.52 -6.68 -5.89
C SER A 37 -0.76 -7.04 -6.64
N GLU A 38 -1.46 -8.09 -6.19
CA GLU A 38 -2.65 -8.64 -6.84
C GLU A 38 -3.68 -9.07 -5.79
N ALA A 39 -4.96 -8.79 -6.04
CA ALA A 39 -6.04 -9.16 -5.15
C ALA A 39 -6.20 -10.69 -5.14
N ASN A 40 -6.43 -11.28 -3.97
CA ASN A 40 -6.65 -12.72 -3.78
C ASN A 40 -5.50 -13.65 -4.23
N ALA A 41 -4.36 -13.12 -4.70
CA ALA A 41 -3.22 -13.92 -5.14
C ALA A 41 -2.42 -14.54 -3.97
N GLY A 42 -2.65 -14.08 -2.73
CA GLY A 42 -1.96 -14.57 -1.53
C GLY A 42 -0.47 -14.25 -1.48
N LYS A 43 0.07 -13.53 -2.47
CA LYS A 43 1.49 -13.18 -2.61
C LYS A 43 1.72 -11.74 -2.15
N ASN A 44 2.51 -11.58 -1.11
CA ASN A 44 3.02 -10.27 -0.72
C ASN A 44 4.33 -9.99 -1.46
N VAL A 45 4.60 -8.71 -1.66
CA VAL A 45 5.87 -8.19 -2.17
C VAL A 45 6.27 -7.00 -1.31
N ALA A 46 7.57 -6.72 -1.20
CA ALA A 46 8.03 -5.54 -0.49
C ALA A 46 7.62 -4.27 -1.27
N LEU A 47 7.15 -3.24 -0.58
CA LEU A 47 6.62 -2.02 -1.18
C LEU A 47 7.60 -1.38 -2.15
N ASN A 48 8.88 -1.28 -1.79
CA ASN A 48 9.93 -0.72 -2.63
C ASN A 48 10.14 -1.44 -3.98
N THR A 49 9.70 -2.70 -4.10
CA THR A 49 9.75 -3.45 -5.38
C THR A 49 8.67 -3.01 -6.36
N LEU A 50 7.56 -2.49 -5.85
CA LEU A 50 6.46 -1.93 -6.65
C LEU A 50 6.59 -0.41 -6.79
N LEU A 51 6.95 0.26 -5.70
CA LEU A 51 6.94 1.71 -5.56
C LEU A 51 8.19 2.15 -4.81
N VAL A 52 9.26 2.43 -5.56
CA VAL A 52 10.58 2.81 -5.02
C VAL A 52 10.50 4.03 -4.08
N GLY A 53 9.68 5.02 -4.41
CA GLY A 53 9.41 6.20 -3.56
C GLY A 53 8.32 6.00 -2.50
N GLY A 54 7.89 4.76 -2.28
CA GLY A 54 6.81 4.41 -1.37
C GLY A 54 7.35 4.17 0.03
N THR A 55 6.69 4.74 1.03
CA THR A 55 6.90 4.40 2.43
C THR A 55 5.57 4.15 3.07
N TYR A 56 5.44 3.04 3.76
CA TYR A 56 4.24 2.68 4.48
C TYR A 56 4.53 2.64 5.97
N VAL A 57 3.70 3.31 6.77
CA VAL A 57 3.85 3.37 8.23
C VAL A 57 2.49 3.10 8.85
N ARG A 58 2.47 2.16 9.80
CA ARG A 58 1.31 1.95 10.67
C ARG A 58 1.28 3.04 11.73
N ALA A 59 0.16 3.75 11.85
CA ALA A 59 -0.04 4.70 12.94
C ALA A 59 -1.39 4.41 13.60
N ASP A 60 -1.39 3.92 14.84
CA ASP A 60 -2.57 3.61 15.67
C ASP A 60 -3.90 3.40 14.91
N ALA A 61 -4.69 4.45 14.75
CA ALA A 61 -6.02 4.42 14.16
C ALA A 61 -6.07 4.50 12.63
N ASN A 62 -4.96 4.86 11.96
CA ASN A 62 -4.88 5.05 10.53
C ASN A 62 -3.48 4.73 9.98
N ASP A 63 -3.43 3.84 9.01
CA ASP A 63 -2.20 3.56 8.29
C ASP A 63 -1.90 4.67 7.26
N ASN A 64 -0.63 4.92 6.97
CA ASN A 64 -0.22 5.96 6.04
C ASN A 64 0.69 5.39 4.95
N LEU A 65 0.32 5.60 3.69
CA LEU A 65 1.19 5.41 2.53
C LEU A 65 1.66 6.77 2.03
N THR A 66 2.95 7.02 2.14
CA THR A 66 3.61 8.22 1.60
C THR A 66 4.32 7.87 0.30
N VAL A 67 4.19 8.73 -0.70
CA VAL A 67 4.87 8.63 -1.99
C VAL A 67 5.74 9.85 -2.17
N SER A 68 7.05 9.69 -2.04
CA SER A 68 8.06 10.74 -2.23
C SER A 68 8.56 10.84 -3.68
N GLN A 69 8.36 9.78 -4.47
CA GLN A 69 8.72 9.73 -5.89
C GLN A 69 7.67 8.92 -6.65
N LEU A 70 7.16 9.48 -7.76
CA LEU A 70 6.25 8.76 -8.65
C LEU A 70 6.99 7.66 -9.42
N PRO A 71 6.37 6.49 -9.62
CA PRO A 71 6.95 5.38 -10.37
C PRO A 71 7.09 5.71 -11.86
N THR A 72 7.94 4.98 -12.60
CA THR A 72 8.09 5.15 -14.07
C THR A 72 6.88 4.68 -14.86
N LYS A 73 6.13 3.72 -14.32
CA LYS A 73 4.85 3.22 -14.85
C LYS A 73 3.81 3.33 -13.76
N ALA A 74 2.54 3.46 -14.11
CA ALA A 74 1.47 3.44 -13.12
C ALA A 74 1.48 2.10 -12.36
N VAL A 75 1.36 2.18 -11.03
CA VAL A 75 1.42 1.01 -10.13
C VAL A 75 0.17 0.98 -9.27
N THR A 76 -0.34 -0.22 -9.01
CA THR A 76 -1.41 -0.43 -8.03
C THR A 76 -0.83 -1.15 -6.83
N VAL A 77 -0.99 -0.56 -5.65
CA VAL A 77 -0.66 -1.17 -4.37
C VAL A 77 -1.97 -1.57 -3.70
N LEU A 78 -2.06 -2.81 -3.23
CA LEU A 78 -3.26 -3.36 -2.60
C LEU A 78 -3.04 -3.61 -1.11
N PHE A 79 -4.06 -3.26 -0.34
CA PHE A 79 -4.13 -3.44 1.11
C PHE A 79 -5.38 -4.26 1.44
N LEU A 80 -5.26 -5.19 2.38
CA LEU A 80 -6.37 -6.03 2.83
C LEU A 80 -6.73 -5.71 4.28
N CYS A 81 -7.95 -5.23 4.50
CA CYS A 81 -8.53 -5.11 5.84
C CYS A 81 -9.36 -6.37 6.15
N ASN A 82 -9.02 -7.08 7.22
CA ASN A 82 -9.69 -8.31 7.62
C ASN A 82 -9.88 -8.39 9.14
N ARG A 83 -10.80 -9.22 9.62
CA ARG A 83 -11.03 -9.44 11.06
C ARG A 83 -9.94 -10.29 11.71
N GLN A 84 -9.26 -11.12 10.93
CA GLN A 84 -8.15 -11.96 11.36
C GLN A 84 -6.95 -11.74 10.42
N PRO A 85 -5.71 -11.74 10.94
CA PRO A 85 -4.51 -11.68 10.11
C PRO A 85 -4.46 -12.86 9.13
N GLY A 86 -4.07 -12.63 7.88
CA GLY A 86 -3.89 -13.67 6.86
C GLY A 86 -4.75 -13.50 5.60
N PRO A 87 -4.51 -14.33 4.56
CA PRO A 87 -5.25 -14.27 3.30
C PRO A 87 -6.73 -14.66 3.52
N GLY A 88 -7.66 -13.92 2.92
CA GLY A 88 -9.09 -14.22 3.07
C GLY A 88 -10.01 -13.22 2.39
N VAL A 89 -11.32 -13.39 2.62
CA VAL A 89 -12.38 -12.50 2.15
C VAL A 89 -12.45 -11.28 3.08
N GLY A 90 -11.78 -10.21 2.70
CA GLY A 90 -11.78 -8.93 3.43
C GLY A 90 -12.02 -7.74 2.51
N CYS A 91 -11.96 -6.54 3.08
CA CYS A 91 -12.06 -5.31 2.30
C CYS A 91 -10.71 -5.01 1.65
N TRP A 92 -10.67 -5.13 0.32
CA TRP A 92 -9.51 -4.76 -0.48
C TRP A 92 -9.52 -3.27 -0.80
N ILE A 93 -8.43 -2.58 -0.48
CA ILE A 93 -8.22 -1.18 -0.79
C ILE A 93 -7.14 -1.10 -1.87
N ALA A 94 -7.51 -0.58 -3.03
CA ALA A 94 -6.58 -0.31 -4.12
C ALA A 94 -6.12 1.15 -4.10
N VAL A 95 -4.80 1.34 -4.01
CA VAL A 95 -4.15 2.64 -4.18
C VAL A 95 -3.40 2.62 -5.50
N GLN A 96 -3.89 3.38 -6.46
CA GLN A 96 -3.25 3.58 -7.75
C GLN A 96 -2.32 4.78 -7.65
N VAL A 97 -1.05 4.59 -8.01
CA VAL A 97 -0.05 5.66 -8.09
C VAL A 97 0.24 5.88 -9.57
N ALA A 98 0.00 7.11 -10.04
CA ALA A 98 0.25 7.48 -11.42
C ALA A 98 1.74 7.41 -11.75
N ALA A 99 2.05 7.19 -13.04
CA ALA A 99 3.42 7.32 -13.50
C ALA A 99 3.91 8.77 -13.34
N GLN A 100 5.23 8.94 -13.17
CA GLN A 100 5.86 10.25 -13.27
C GLN A 100 5.54 10.86 -14.65
N PRO A 101 5.21 12.15 -14.70
CA PRO A 101 5.07 12.83 -15.98
C PRO A 101 6.39 12.72 -16.74
N PRO A 102 6.37 12.63 -18.08
CA PRO A 102 7.59 12.65 -18.86
C PRO A 102 8.41 13.89 -18.48
N LEU A 103 9.67 13.69 -18.11
CA LEU A 103 10.62 14.79 -18.09
C LEU A 103 10.71 15.29 -19.55
N GLY A 104 10.49 16.58 -19.76
CA GLY A 104 10.24 17.19 -21.07
C GLY A 104 11.32 16.97 -22.14
N PRO A 105 11.07 17.42 -23.39
CA PRO A 105 11.96 17.21 -24.53
C PRO A 105 13.37 17.80 -24.34
#